data_AF-A0A6J1FF67-F1
#
_entry.id   AF-A0A6J1FF67-F1
#
_cell.length_a   1.000
_cell.length_b   1.000
_cell.length_c   1.000
_cell.angle_alpha   90.00
_cell.angle_beta   90.00
_cell.angle_gamma   90.00
#
_symmetry.space_group_name_H-M   'P 1'
#
loop_
_entity.id
_entity.type
_entity.pdbx_description
1 polymer ?
#
loop_
_entity_poly.entity_id
_entity_poly.type
_entity_poly.pdbx_seq_one_letter_code
_entity_poly.pdbx_strand_id
1 'polypeptide(L)'
;MGEAADFTHSKKHSLLLHEHEEKHFMSSDVVRDIIMGVSDGLTVPFALAAGLSGADVTSSIILIAGIAEVAAGAISMGLGGYLAAKSEADHYTRELKREEEEVIAAPDIEAAEVADILSQYGVEAHEYGPVVAALRRNPQAWVDFMMKFELGLEKPDPKRAVISALTIAMSYIMGGLVPLSPYMLFPSPAEAVIASVIVTILALLVFGFAKGYFTGNRPIMSALQTALIGAIASAAAFLIAKAFRT
;
A
#
# COMPACT_ATOMS: atom_id res chain seq x y z
N MET A 1 5.46 -6.77 -54.55
CA MET A 1 4.10 -6.40 -54.07
C MET A 1 3.88 -6.76 -52.59
N GLY A 2 4.91 -6.82 -51.73
CA GLY A 2 4.78 -7.19 -50.30
C GLY A 2 4.82 -6.02 -49.32
N GLU A 3 5.25 -4.83 -49.76
CA GLU A 3 5.58 -3.70 -48.87
C GLU A 3 4.37 -2.83 -48.48
N ALA A 4 3.30 -2.88 -49.28
CA ALA A 4 2.07 -2.11 -49.03
C ALA A 4 1.13 -2.78 -48.01
N ALA A 5 1.22 -4.11 -47.82
CA ALA A 5 0.38 -4.85 -46.89
C ALA A 5 0.84 -4.68 -45.42
N ASP A 6 2.15 -4.62 -45.20
CA ASP A 6 2.77 -4.53 -43.87
C ASP A 6 2.54 -3.15 -43.21
N PHE A 7 2.63 -2.08 -44.01
CA PHE A 7 2.31 -0.71 -43.58
C PHE A 7 0.84 -0.53 -43.14
N THR A 8 -0.07 -1.33 -43.69
CA THR A 8 -1.51 -1.20 -43.42
C THR A 8 -1.91 -1.89 -42.11
N HIS A 9 -1.26 -2.99 -41.75
CA HIS A 9 -1.50 -3.72 -40.50
C HIS A 9 -1.00 -2.95 -39.26
N SER A 10 0.21 -2.40 -39.34
CA SER A 10 0.82 -1.60 -38.26
C SER A 10 -0.01 -0.35 -37.92
N LYS A 11 -0.52 0.34 -38.95
CA LYS A 11 -1.34 1.56 -38.79
C LYS A 11 -2.73 1.28 -38.23
N LYS A 12 -3.31 0.11 -38.54
CA LYS A 12 -4.61 -0.32 -38.00
C LYS A 12 -4.50 -0.72 -36.53
N HIS A 13 -3.40 -1.36 -36.15
CA HIS A 13 -3.13 -1.75 -34.76
C HIS A 13 -2.89 -0.52 -33.86
N SER A 14 -2.15 0.48 -34.33
CA SER A 14 -1.94 1.72 -33.56
C SER A 14 -3.21 2.56 -33.39
N LEU A 15 -4.12 2.55 -34.38
CA LEU A 15 -5.41 3.23 -34.30
C LEU A 15 -6.33 2.62 -33.21
N LEU A 16 -6.34 1.28 -33.09
CA LEU A 16 -7.13 0.58 -32.06
C LEU A 16 -6.66 0.89 -30.63
N LEU A 17 -5.35 1.07 -30.43
CA LEU A 17 -4.77 1.41 -29.12
C LEU A 17 -5.02 2.87 -28.70
N HIS A 18 -5.30 3.77 -29.64
CA HIS A 18 -5.57 5.18 -29.35
C HIS A 18 -7.05 5.48 -29.05
N GLU A 19 -7.99 4.62 -29.44
CA GLU A 19 -9.42 4.81 -29.12
C GLU A 19 -9.79 4.42 -27.69
N HIS A 20 -8.93 3.70 -26.97
CA HIS A 20 -9.18 3.23 -25.60
C HIS A 20 -8.22 3.89 -24.60
N GLU A 21 -8.54 5.12 -24.15
CA GLU A 21 -7.89 5.72 -22.98
C GLU A 21 -8.38 5.01 -21.70
N GLU A 22 -7.65 4.00 -21.26
CA GLU A 22 -7.86 3.42 -19.93
C GLU A 22 -7.38 4.40 -18.85
N LYS A 23 -8.32 4.95 -18.09
CA LYS A 23 -8.02 5.76 -16.91
C LYS A 23 -7.54 4.86 -15.78
N HIS A 24 -6.26 4.48 -15.79
CA HIS A 24 -5.62 3.89 -14.63
C HIS A 24 -5.51 4.95 -13.53
N PHE A 25 -6.42 4.84 -12.56
CA PHE A 25 -6.49 5.68 -11.37
C PHE A 25 -5.15 5.62 -10.59
N MET A 26 -4.84 6.70 -9.87
CA MET A 26 -3.75 6.87 -8.90
C MET A 26 -3.18 5.55 -8.37
N SER A 27 -1.84 5.40 -8.36
CA SER A 27 -1.17 4.16 -7.97
C SER A 27 -1.78 3.58 -6.69
N SER A 28 -2.32 2.36 -6.81
CA SER A 28 -2.96 1.60 -5.72
C SER A 28 -2.15 1.67 -4.42
N ASP A 29 -0.84 1.60 -4.60
CA ASP A 29 0.24 1.83 -3.67
C ASP A 29 0.15 3.09 -2.79
N VAL A 30 -0.03 4.28 -3.36
CA VAL A 30 -0.12 5.53 -2.57
C VAL A 30 -1.43 5.58 -1.81
N VAL A 31 -2.52 5.08 -2.41
CA VAL A 31 -3.82 5.00 -1.74
C VAL A 31 -3.73 4.05 -0.54
N ARG A 32 -3.09 2.90 -0.72
CA ARG A 32 -2.82 1.93 0.35
C ARG A 32 -2.01 2.54 1.49
N ASP A 33 -0.95 3.28 1.17
CA ASP A 33 -0.09 3.94 2.15
C ASP A 33 -0.84 4.98 3.00
N ILE A 34 -1.66 5.82 2.34
CA ILE A 34 -2.53 6.78 3.04
C ILE A 34 -3.50 6.03 3.94
N ILE A 35 -4.11 4.96 3.43
CA ILE A 35 -5.08 4.19 4.20
C ILE A 35 -4.44 3.59 5.46
N MET A 36 -3.25 3.00 5.34
CA MET A 36 -2.51 2.45 6.48
C MET A 36 -2.16 3.54 7.49
N GLY A 37 -1.59 4.66 7.03
CA GLY A 37 -1.19 5.77 7.90
C GLY A 37 -2.37 6.39 8.65
N VAL A 38 -3.48 6.73 7.97
CA VAL A 38 -4.65 7.34 8.63
C VAL A 38 -5.34 6.34 9.57
N SER A 39 -5.43 5.04 9.20
CA SER A 39 -6.07 4.03 10.05
C SER A 39 -5.39 3.91 11.41
N ASP A 40 -4.07 3.76 11.40
CA ASP A 40 -3.29 3.59 12.63
C ASP A 40 -3.19 4.92 13.38
N GLY A 41 -2.97 6.03 12.67
CA GLY A 41 -2.93 7.37 13.25
C GLY A 41 -4.25 7.77 13.92
N LEU A 42 -5.42 7.34 13.43
CA LEU A 42 -6.68 7.59 14.15
C LEU A 42 -6.84 6.69 15.37
N THR A 43 -6.33 5.45 15.31
CA THR A 43 -6.67 4.40 16.28
C THR A 43 -5.74 4.41 17.49
N VAL A 44 -4.43 4.46 17.28
CA VAL A 44 -3.43 4.31 18.36
C VAL A 44 -3.38 5.56 19.27
N PRO A 45 -3.23 6.79 18.74
CA PRO A 45 -3.31 8.01 19.54
C PRO A 45 -4.64 8.14 20.30
N PHE A 46 -5.75 7.73 19.69
CA PHE A 46 -7.06 7.73 20.35
C PHE A 46 -7.13 6.74 21.51
N ALA A 47 -6.68 5.50 21.30
CA ALA A 47 -6.67 4.49 22.34
C ALA A 47 -5.80 4.91 23.53
N LEU A 48 -4.63 5.48 23.26
CA LEU A 48 -3.75 6.05 24.28
C LEU A 48 -4.44 7.17 25.05
N ALA A 49 -5.02 8.15 24.35
CA ALA A 49 -5.67 9.30 24.99
C ALA A 49 -6.89 8.90 25.84
N ALA A 50 -7.71 7.98 25.34
CA ALA A 50 -8.86 7.44 26.06
C ALA A 50 -8.43 6.62 27.28
N GLY A 51 -7.36 5.81 27.14
CA GLY A 51 -6.82 5.02 28.24
C GLY A 51 -6.27 5.89 29.38
N LEU A 52 -5.47 6.91 29.05
CA LEU A 52 -4.94 7.85 30.03
C LEU A 52 -6.05 8.68 30.69
N SER A 53 -7.08 9.06 29.94
CA SER A 53 -8.27 9.72 30.51
C SER A 53 -8.99 8.83 31.52
N GLY A 54 -9.10 7.53 31.23
CA GLY A 54 -9.66 6.54 32.16
C GLY A 54 -8.86 6.35 33.45
N ALA A 55 -7.59 6.77 33.44
CA ALA A 55 -6.72 6.77 34.61
C ALA A 55 -6.72 8.13 35.37
N ASP A 56 -7.66 9.04 35.10
CA ASP A 56 -7.76 10.41 35.67
C ASP A 56 -6.45 11.22 35.54
N VAL A 57 -5.75 11.02 34.43
CA VAL A 57 -4.55 11.78 34.09
C VAL A 57 -4.94 13.17 33.55
N THR A 58 -4.11 14.19 33.80
CA THR A 58 -4.38 15.55 33.32
C THR A 58 -4.26 15.66 31.80
N SER A 59 -5.05 16.55 31.17
CA SER A 59 -4.99 16.79 29.72
C SER A 59 -3.59 17.14 29.21
N SER A 60 -2.77 17.83 30.04
CA SER A 60 -1.38 18.14 29.72
C SER A 60 -0.51 16.90 29.52
N ILE A 61 -0.63 15.91 30.41
CA ILE A 61 0.12 14.65 30.30
C ILE A 61 -0.39 13.84 29.11
N ILE A 62 -1.71 13.83 28.88
CA ILE A 62 -2.33 13.17 27.72
C ILE A 62 -1.78 13.77 26.40
N LEU A 63 -1.70 15.09 26.30
CA LEU A 63 -1.15 15.76 25.13
C LEU A 63 0.34 15.47 24.93
N ILE A 64 1.16 15.51 25.99
CA ILE A 64 2.58 15.21 25.89
C ILE A 64 2.78 13.77 25.42
N ALA A 65 2.08 12.82 26.03
CA ALA A 65 2.16 11.41 25.66
C ALA A 65 1.64 11.17 24.23
N GLY A 66 0.50 11.78 23.88
CA GLY A 66 -0.10 11.65 22.55
C GLY A 66 0.76 12.26 21.45
N ILE A 67 1.29 13.46 21.62
CA ILE A 67 2.16 14.09 20.61
C ILE A 67 3.46 13.30 20.46
N ALA A 68 4.05 12.82 21.58
CA ALA A 68 5.23 11.98 21.52
C ALA A 68 4.97 10.66 20.78
N GLU A 69 3.82 10.03 21.04
CA GLU A 69 3.39 8.83 20.35
C GLU A 69 3.13 9.10 18.87
N VAL A 70 2.43 10.17 18.49
CA VAL A 70 2.21 10.55 17.10
C VAL A 70 3.53 10.74 16.35
N ALA A 71 4.49 11.42 16.96
CA ALA A 71 5.81 11.63 16.35
C ALA A 71 6.58 10.30 16.20
N ALA A 72 6.62 9.47 17.26
CA ALA A 72 7.31 8.19 17.24
C ALA A 72 6.67 7.21 16.25
N GLY A 73 5.34 7.13 16.23
CA GLY A 73 4.56 6.29 15.32
C GLY A 73 4.73 6.70 13.87
N ALA A 74 4.67 8.00 13.57
CA ALA A 74 4.89 8.50 12.21
C ALA A 74 6.30 8.17 11.69
N ILE A 75 7.34 8.33 12.51
CA ILE A 75 8.71 7.96 12.16
C ILE A 75 8.81 6.45 11.95
N SER A 76 8.26 5.66 12.87
CA SER A 76 8.32 4.20 12.81
C SER A 76 7.64 3.65 11.56
N MET A 77 6.41 4.08 11.28
CA MET A 77 5.65 3.62 10.12
C MET A 77 6.23 4.16 8.81
N GLY A 78 6.67 5.41 8.77
CA GLY A 78 7.33 5.99 7.59
C GLY A 78 8.61 5.24 7.23
N LEU A 79 9.47 4.95 8.21
CA LEU A 79 10.66 4.12 7.99
C LEU A 79 10.30 2.67 7.62
N GLY A 80 9.23 2.12 8.21
CA GLY A 80 8.71 0.81 7.84
C GLY A 80 8.30 0.72 6.37
N GLY A 81 7.56 1.72 5.88
CA GLY A 81 7.19 1.83 4.46
C GLY A 81 8.40 2.00 3.54
N TYR A 82 9.36 2.85 3.93
CA TYR A 82 10.62 3.02 3.20
C TYR A 82 11.38 1.71 3.05
N LEU A 83 11.58 1.00 4.16
CA LEU A 83 12.35 -0.24 4.19
C LEU A 83 11.65 -1.37 3.43
N ALA A 84 10.32 -1.47 3.52
CA ALA A 84 9.55 -2.45 2.76
C ALA A 84 9.70 -2.22 1.25
N ALA A 85 9.43 -1.01 0.78
CA ALA A 85 9.56 -0.66 -0.64
C ALA A 85 11.01 -0.75 -1.16
N LYS A 86 12.00 -0.41 -0.32
CA LYS A 86 13.41 -0.59 -0.66
C LYS A 86 13.78 -2.07 -0.75
N SER A 87 13.31 -2.90 0.17
CA SER A 87 13.57 -4.34 0.15
C SER A 87 12.99 -5.00 -1.08
N GLU A 88 11.80 -4.57 -1.53
CA GLU A 88 11.19 -5.03 -2.78
C GLU A 88 12.04 -4.63 -4.00
N ALA A 89 12.55 -3.39 -4.03
CA ALA A 89 13.45 -2.94 -5.09
C ALA A 89 14.80 -3.68 -5.12
N ASP A 90 15.37 -3.94 -3.93
CA ASP A 90 16.60 -4.71 -3.80
C ASP A 90 16.38 -6.17 -4.21
N HIS A 91 15.23 -6.76 -3.89
CA HIS A 91 14.85 -8.11 -4.34
C HIS A 91 14.69 -8.17 -5.85
N TYR A 92 13.94 -7.24 -6.46
CA TYR A 92 13.80 -7.14 -7.91
C TYR A 92 15.16 -7.07 -8.61
N THR A 93 16.08 -6.23 -8.11
CA THR A 93 17.40 -6.04 -8.73
C THR A 93 18.25 -7.31 -8.65
N ARG A 94 18.11 -8.10 -7.58
CA ARG A 94 18.82 -9.37 -7.41
C ARG A 94 18.30 -10.43 -8.37
N GLU A 95 16.98 -10.58 -8.45
CA GLU A 95 16.38 -11.56 -9.37
C GLU A 95 16.65 -11.16 -10.83
N LEU A 96 16.57 -9.87 -11.17
CA LEU A 96 16.92 -9.40 -12.51
C LEU A 96 18.34 -9.80 -12.92
N LYS A 97 19.32 -9.60 -12.04
CA LYS A 97 20.71 -9.98 -12.32
C LYS A 97 20.88 -11.49 -12.43
N ARG A 98 20.12 -12.25 -11.64
CA ARG A 98 20.15 -13.71 -11.67
C ARG A 98 19.58 -14.24 -12.98
N GLU A 99 18.43 -13.72 -13.40
CA GLU A 99 17.78 -14.04 -14.66
C GLU A 99 18.68 -13.72 -15.87
N GLU A 100 19.34 -12.55 -15.84
CA GLU A 100 20.33 -12.18 -16.86
C GLU A 100 21.50 -13.18 -16.95
N GLU A 101 21.92 -13.75 -15.82
CA GLU A 101 22.98 -14.78 -15.76
C GLU A 101 22.48 -16.15 -16.26
N GLU A 102 21.26 -16.55 -15.87
CA GLU A 102 20.64 -17.84 -16.23
C GLU A 102 20.35 -17.92 -17.74
N VAL A 103 19.84 -16.84 -18.35
CA VAL A 103 19.65 -16.74 -19.82
C VAL A 103 20.96 -16.93 -20.60
N ILE A 104 22.11 -16.55 -20.03
CA ILE A 104 23.42 -16.72 -20.66
C ILE A 104 24.01 -18.11 -20.37
N ALA A 105 23.91 -18.57 -19.11
CA ALA A 105 24.54 -19.80 -18.64
C ALA A 105 23.80 -21.06 -19.11
N ALA A 106 22.48 -21.02 -19.19
CA ALA A 106 21.61 -22.16 -19.48
C ALA A 106 20.46 -21.80 -20.44
N PRO A 107 20.73 -21.24 -21.64
CA PRO A 107 19.69 -20.72 -22.52
C PRO A 107 18.64 -21.75 -22.95
N ASP A 108 19.00 -23.04 -23.04
CA ASP A 108 18.06 -24.12 -23.39
C ASP A 108 17.10 -24.46 -22.24
N ILE A 109 17.52 -24.27 -20.99
CA ILE A 109 16.65 -24.44 -19.81
C ILE A 109 15.67 -23.27 -19.76
N GLU A 110 16.15 -22.04 -19.77
CA GLU A 110 15.29 -20.84 -19.75
C GLU A 110 14.29 -20.81 -20.92
N ALA A 111 14.67 -21.35 -22.08
CA ALA A 111 13.77 -21.41 -23.23
C ALA A 111 12.67 -22.45 -23.05
N ALA A 112 12.95 -23.54 -22.33
CA ALA A 112 11.95 -24.52 -21.94
C ALA A 112 10.98 -23.94 -20.90
N GLU A 113 11.44 -23.05 -20.01
CA GLU A 113 10.59 -22.38 -19.03
C GLU A 113 9.63 -21.39 -19.70
N VAL A 114 10.08 -20.57 -20.65
CA VAL A 114 9.18 -19.76 -21.49
C VAL A 114 8.14 -20.62 -22.21
N ALA A 115 8.56 -21.76 -22.77
CA ALA A 115 7.65 -22.67 -23.44
C ALA A 115 6.62 -23.26 -22.48
N ASP A 116 7.04 -23.63 -21.26
CA ASP A 116 6.14 -24.14 -20.22
C ASP A 116 5.12 -23.09 -19.82
N ILE A 117 5.55 -21.85 -19.52
CA ILE A 117 4.67 -20.71 -19.22
C ILE A 117 3.63 -20.54 -20.33
N LEU A 118 4.05 -20.46 -21.60
CA LEU A 118 3.12 -20.29 -22.72
C LEU A 118 2.15 -21.47 -22.88
N SER A 119 2.62 -22.70 -22.63
CA SER A 119 1.77 -23.89 -22.69
C SER A 119 0.68 -23.89 -21.62
N GLN A 120 0.94 -23.32 -20.44
CA GLN A 120 -0.06 -23.18 -19.36
C GLN A 120 -1.21 -22.25 -19.76
N TYR A 121 -0.98 -21.32 -20.71
CA TYR A 121 -2.03 -20.48 -21.31
C TYR A 121 -2.74 -21.15 -22.50
N GLY A 122 -2.43 -22.42 -22.79
CA GLY A 122 -3.04 -23.18 -23.90
C GLY A 122 -2.45 -22.86 -25.27
N VAL A 123 -1.29 -22.21 -25.35
CA VAL A 123 -0.57 -21.99 -26.60
C VAL A 123 0.05 -23.31 -27.05
N GLU A 124 -0.19 -23.72 -28.30
CA GLU A 124 0.33 -25.00 -28.80
C GLU A 124 1.81 -24.92 -29.16
N ALA A 125 2.50 -26.07 -29.16
CA ALA A 125 3.95 -26.15 -29.42
C ALA A 125 4.40 -25.54 -30.75
N HIS A 126 3.55 -25.64 -31.77
CA HIS A 126 3.83 -25.06 -33.07
C HIS A 126 3.67 -23.52 -33.09
N GLU A 127 2.97 -22.94 -32.11
CA GLU A 127 2.69 -21.51 -31.98
C GLU A 127 3.71 -20.81 -31.06
N TYR A 128 4.04 -21.39 -29.90
CA TYR A 128 5.03 -20.77 -29.00
C TYR A 128 6.47 -20.96 -29.47
N GLY A 129 6.78 -21.99 -30.26
CA GLY A 129 8.15 -22.22 -30.77
C GLY A 129 8.77 -21.00 -31.47
N PRO A 130 8.06 -20.37 -32.43
CA PRO A 130 8.48 -19.11 -33.03
C PRO A 130 8.63 -17.94 -32.04
N VAL A 131 7.79 -17.88 -31.00
CA VAL A 131 7.84 -16.84 -29.95
C VAL A 131 9.10 -16.99 -29.11
N VAL A 132 9.38 -18.20 -28.61
CA VAL A 132 10.62 -18.51 -27.87
C VAL A 132 11.85 -18.19 -28.71
N ALA A 133 11.85 -18.57 -29.99
CA ALA A 133 12.95 -18.25 -30.91
C ALA A 133 13.10 -16.74 -31.13
N ALA A 134 12.01 -15.95 -31.07
CA ALA A 134 12.06 -14.50 -31.17
C ALA A 134 12.60 -13.85 -29.90
N LEU A 135 12.15 -14.31 -28.71
CA LEU A 135 12.66 -13.86 -27.42
C LEU A 135 14.16 -14.15 -27.27
N ARG A 136 14.63 -15.31 -27.71
CA ARG A 136 16.06 -15.66 -27.78
C ARG A 136 16.93 -14.64 -28.52
N ARG A 137 16.39 -13.94 -29.52
CA ARG A 137 17.13 -12.92 -30.29
C ARG A 137 17.13 -11.55 -29.60
N ASN A 138 16.32 -11.37 -28.56
CA ASN A 138 16.21 -10.14 -27.79
C ASN A 138 16.30 -10.45 -26.29
N PRO A 139 17.52 -10.57 -25.74
CA PRO A 139 17.74 -10.95 -24.34
C PRO A 139 17.00 -10.05 -23.35
N GLN A 140 16.90 -8.74 -23.62
CA GLN A 140 16.17 -7.83 -22.75
C GLN A 140 14.68 -8.20 -22.66
N ALA A 141 14.02 -8.41 -23.81
CA ALA A 141 12.61 -8.76 -23.83
C ALA A 141 12.34 -10.16 -23.27
N TRP A 142 13.32 -11.07 -23.37
CA TRP A 142 13.25 -12.40 -22.77
C TRP A 142 13.33 -12.32 -21.25
N VAL A 143 14.33 -11.63 -20.70
CA VAL A 143 14.45 -11.39 -19.26
C VAL A 143 13.22 -10.66 -18.72
N ASP A 144 12.75 -9.60 -19.41
CA ASP A 144 11.54 -8.88 -18.99
C ASP A 144 10.29 -9.79 -18.99
N PHE A 145 10.21 -10.75 -19.93
CA PHE A 145 9.14 -11.75 -19.95
C PHE A 145 9.24 -12.70 -18.76
N MET A 146 10.42 -13.25 -18.48
CA MET A 146 10.64 -14.17 -17.35
C MET A 146 10.38 -13.48 -16.02
N MET A 147 10.96 -12.29 -15.81
CA MET A 147 10.70 -11.47 -14.62
C MET A 147 9.20 -11.27 -14.36
N LYS A 148 8.41 -11.03 -15.40
CA LYS A 148 6.97 -10.78 -15.26
C LYS A 148 6.13 -12.05 -15.13
N PHE A 149 6.38 -13.07 -15.93
CA PHE A 149 5.49 -14.23 -16.04
C PHE A 149 5.93 -15.43 -15.23
N GLU A 150 7.22 -15.57 -14.96
CA GLU A 150 7.75 -16.62 -14.11
C GLU A 150 7.80 -16.15 -12.64
N LEU A 151 8.48 -15.02 -12.39
CA LEU A 151 8.72 -14.52 -11.03
C LEU A 151 7.59 -13.62 -10.50
N GLY A 152 6.73 -13.11 -11.38
CA GLY A 152 5.66 -12.18 -11.01
C GLY A 152 6.16 -10.82 -10.52
N LEU A 153 7.37 -10.44 -10.93
CA LEU A 153 8.06 -9.23 -10.50
C LEU A 153 7.91 -8.11 -11.54
N GLU A 154 7.46 -6.96 -11.08
CA GLU A 154 7.41 -5.74 -11.90
C GLU A 154 8.50 -4.75 -11.46
N LYS A 155 9.00 -3.98 -12.42
CA LYS A 155 10.06 -3.00 -12.17
C LYS A 155 9.56 -1.91 -11.21
N PRO A 156 10.14 -1.78 -10.01
CA PRO A 156 9.68 -0.80 -9.03
C PRO A 156 10.06 0.62 -9.44
N ASP A 157 9.20 1.59 -9.12
CA ASP A 157 9.55 3.02 -9.24
C ASP A 157 10.65 3.36 -8.22
N PRO A 158 11.81 3.90 -8.64
CA PRO A 158 12.90 4.26 -7.73
C PRO A 158 12.48 5.28 -6.65
N LYS A 159 11.43 6.06 -6.89
CA LYS A 159 10.89 7.03 -5.91
C LYS A 159 9.90 6.41 -4.94
N ARG A 160 9.43 5.18 -5.19
CA ARG A 160 8.38 4.51 -4.41
C ARG A 160 8.71 4.49 -2.93
N ALA A 161 9.94 4.15 -2.56
CA ALA A 161 10.35 4.05 -1.15
C ALA A 161 10.21 5.37 -0.39
N VAL A 162 10.66 6.48 -0.99
CA VAL A 162 10.56 7.81 -0.37
C VAL A 162 9.10 8.28 -0.33
N ILE A 163 8.36 8.07 -1.42
CA ILE A 163 6.94 8.41 -1.49
C ILE A 163 6.15 7.65 -0.42
N SER A 164 6.41 6.36 -0.26
CA SER A 164 5.74 5.54 0.76
C SER A 164 6.03 6.04 2.16
N ALA A 165 7.30 6.32 2.46
CA ALA A 165 7.71 6.86 3.76
C ALA A 165 6.96 8.15 4.12
N LEU A 166 6.93 9.10 3.19
CA LEU A 166 6.32 10.41 3.42
C LEU A 166 4.79 10.32 3.49
N THR A 167 4.17 9.55 2.60
CA THR A 167 2.70 9.44 2.55
C THR A 167 2.16 8.75 3.79
N ILE A 168 2.79 7.67 4.26
CA ILE A 168 2.40 6.99 5.50
C ILE A 168 2.61 7.91 6.71
N ALA A 169 3.79 8.51 6.85
CA ALA A 169 4.12 9.36 8.01
C ALA A 169 3.19 10.58 8.11
N MET A 170 2.96 11.29 7.00
CA MET A 170 2.06 12.45 7.00
C MET A 170 0.61 12.05 7.29
N SER A 171 0.16 10.93 6.73
CA SER A 171 -1.18 10.39 7.00
C SER A 171 -1.35 10.00 8.47
N TYR A 172 -0.32 9.41 9.08
CA TYR A 172 -0.31 9.07 10.50
C TYR A 172 -0.40 10.31 11.38
N ILE A 173 0.40 11.35 11.10
CA ILE A 173 0.37 12.62 11.83
C ILE A 173 -1.02 13.24 11.74
N MET A 174 -1.58 13.33 10.53
CA MET A 174 -2.90 13.89 10.32
C MET A 174 -3.98 13.11 11.06
N GLY A 175 -3.93 11.77 11.02
CA GLY A 175 -4.83 10.91 11.79
C GLY A 175 -4.71 11.13 13.29
N GLY A 176 -3.49 11.19 13.81
CA GLY A 176 -3.22 11.29 15.25
C GLY A 176 -3.52 12.62 15.88
N LEU A 177 -3.51 13.70 15.09
CA LEU A 177 -3.92 15.01 15.57
C LEU A 177 -5.44 15.11 15.81
N VAL A 178 -6.26 14.29 15.12
CA VAL A 178 -7.72 14.30 15.28
C VAL A 178 -8.15 13.97 16.72
N PRO A 179 -7.79 12.82 17.32
CA PRO A 179 -8.18 12.48 18.68
C PRO A 179 -7.57 13.39 19.75
N LEU A 180 -6.42 14.01 19.46
CA LEU A 180 -5.73 14.91 20.40
C LEU A 180 -6.29 16.34 20.37
N SER A 181 -6.90 16.75 19.25
CA SER A 181 -7.39 18.12 19.08
C SER A 181 -8.32 18.60 20.19
N PRO A 182 -9.24 17.79 20.77
CA PRO A 182 -10.10 18.29 21.84
C PRO A 182 -9.35 18.53 23.16
N TYR A 183 -8.29 17.77 23.45
CA TYR A 183 -7.46 18.03 24.64
C TYR A 183 -6.67 19.34 24.53
N MET A 184 -6.46 19.87 23.31
CA MET A 184 -5.83 21.18 23.09
C MET A 184 -6.81 22.34 23.27
N LEU A 185 -8.10 22.10 23.01
CA LEU A 185 -9.14 23.14 22.95
C LEU A 185 -9.97 23.24 24.24
N PHE A 186 -10.22 22.11 24.91
CA PHE A 186 -11.06 22.07 26.10
C PHE A 186 -10.20 22.10 27.38
N PRO A 187 -10.50 23.01 28.33
CA PRO A 187 -9.77 23.09 29.60
C PRO A 187 -10.13 21.97 30.58
N SER A 188 -11.35 21.42 30.49
CA SER A 188 -11.82 20.32 31.33
C SER A 188 -11.43 18.97 30.73
N PRO A 189 -10.68 18.10 31.44
CA PRO A 189 -10.34 16.76 30.96
C PRO A 189 -11.56 15.89 30.63
N ALA A 190 -12.64 16.02 31.42
CA ALA A 190 -13.87 15.27 31.23
C ALA A 190 -14.62 15.70 29.95
N GLU A 191 -14.61 16.99 29.62
CA GLU A 191 -15.20 17.49 28.37
C GLU A 191 -14.33 17.10 27.17
N ALA A 192 -12.99 17.20 27.32
CA ALA A 192 -12.03 16.85 26.28
C ALA A 192 -12.14 15.39 25.85
N VAL A 193 -12.27 14.44 26.79
CA VAL A 193 -12.39 13.01 26.44
C VAL A 193 -13.70 12.72 25.70
N ILE A 194 -14.83 13.30 26.12
CA ILE A 194 -16.12 13.11 25.44
C ILE A 194 -16.05 13.66 24.02
N ALA A 195 -15.51 14.86 23.85
CA ALA A 195 -15.31 15.47 22.54
C ALA A 195 -14.35 14.64 21.66
N SER A 196 -13.26 14.10 22.24
CA SER A 196 -12.29 13.22 21.58
C SER A 196 -12.93 11.92 21.08
N VAL A 197 -13.77 11.29 21.89
CA VAL A 197 -14.51 10.08 21.49
C VAL A 197 -15.44 10.37 20.32
N ILE A 198 -16.22 11.45 20.39
CA ILE A 198 -17.18 11.80 19.33
C ILE A 198 -16.45 12.12 18.02
N VAL A 199 -15.46 13.01 18.05
CA VAL A 199 -14.75 13.41 16.82
C VAL A 199 -14.02 12.24 16.19
N THR A 200 -13.43 11.36 16.99
CA THR A 200 -12.67 10.21 16.48
C THR A 200 -13.60 9.15 15.91
N ILE A 201 -14.72 8.83 16.56
CA ILE A 201 -15.70 7.89 15.99
C ILE A 201 -16.22 8.41 14.65
N LEU A 202 -16.55 9.70 14.57
CA LEU A 202 -16.96 10.31 13.30
C LEU A 202 -15.85 10.23 12.25
N ALA A 203 -14.60 10.53 12.62
CA ALA A 203 -13.46 10.41 11.71
C ALA A 203 -13.25 8.98 11.22
N LEU A 204 -13.32 7.98 12.11
CA LEU A 204 -13.21 6.55 11.77
C LEU A 204 -14.33 6.09 10.83
N LEU A 205 -15.57 6.56 11.04
CA LEU A 205 -16.69 6.25 10.16
C LEU A 205 -16.53 6.88 8.77
N VAL A 206 -16.17 8.17 8.71
CA VAL A 206 -15.96 8.89 7.44
C VAL A 206 -14.79 8.29 6.67
N PHE A 207 -13.66 8.10 7.34
CA PHE A 207 -12.47 7.52 6.74
C PHE A 207 -12.71 6.06 6.33
N GLY A 208 -13.35 5.25 7.17
CA GLY A 208 -13.69 3.87 6.84
C GLY A 208 -14.66 3.76 5.66
N PHE A 209 -15.60 4.70 5.52
CA PHE A 209 -16.46 4.79 4.33
C PHE A 209 -15.64 5.12 3.08
N ALA A 210 -14.78 6.14 3.14
CA ALA A 210 -13.90 6.52 2.04
C ALA A 210 -12.98 5.35 1.62
N LYS A 211 -12.35 4.69 2.59
CA LYS A 211 -11.54 3.48 2.39
C LYS A 211 -12.33 2.40 1.63
N GLY A 212 -13.57 2.13 2.04
CA GLY A 212 -14.41 1.13 1.38
C GLY A 212 -14.75 1.52 -0.06
N TYR A 213 -15.05 2.79 -0.30
CA TYR A 213 -15.31 3.32 -1.64
C TYR A 213 -14.10 3.18 -2.59
N PHE A 214 -12.91 3.58 -2.15
CA PHE A 214 -11.70 3.51 -2.97
C PHE A 214 -11.17 2.08 -3.19
N THR A 215 -11.45 1.17 -2.26
CA THR A 215 -11.00 -0.25 -2.36
C THR A 215 -12.01 -1.16 -3.07
N GLY A 216 -13.14 -0.62 -3.55
CA GLY A 216 -14.19 -1.41 -4.20
C GLY A 216 -15.01 -2.30 -3.25
N ASN A 217 -14.85 -2.12 -1.94
CA ASN A 217 -15.60 -2.85 -0.91
C ASN A 217 -16.92 -2.14 -0.54
N ARG A 218 -17.81 -2.81 0.21
CA ARG A 218 -19.06 -2.18 0.71
C ARG A 218 -18.71 -1.05 1.69
N PRO A 219 -18.94 0.24 1.35
CA PRO A 219 -18.43 1.37 2.13
C PRO A 219 -18.93 1.42 3.58
N ILE A 220 -20.21 1.11 3.78
CA ILE A 220 -20.83 1.09 5.12
C ILE A 220 -20.20 0.02 6.01
N MET A 221 -19.93 -1.18 5.47
CA MET A 221 -19.30 -2.25 6.24
C MET A 221 -17.87 -1.89 6.64
N SER A 222 -17.12 -1.28 5.70
CA SER A 222 -15.76 -0.78 5.96
C SER A 222 -15.73 0.32 7.03
N ALA A 223 -16.72 1.22 7.04
CA ALA A 223 -16.89 2.23 8.08
C ALA A 223 -17.11 1.58 9.46
N LEU A 224 -18.05 0.64 9.55
CA LEU A 224 -18.36 -0.05 10.81
C LEU A 224 -17.18 -0.87 11.32
N GLN A 225 -16.47 -1.59 10.45
CA GLN A 225 -15.26 -2.34 10.82
C GLN A 225 -14.17 -1.42 11.37
N THR A 226 -13.92 -0.28 10.70
CA THR A 226 -12.89 0.67 11.12
C THR A 226 -13.21 1.28 12.48
N ALA A 227 -14.48 1.68 12.70
CA ALA A 227 -14.93 2.16 14.00
C ALA A 227 -14.86 1.09 15.10
N LEU A 228 -15.20 -0.17 14.77
CA LEU A 228 -15.13 -1.29 15.71
C LEU A 228 -13.70 -1.59 16.16
N ILE A 229 -12.73 -1.59 15.22
CA ILE A 229 -11.31 -1.75 15.55
C ILE A 229 -10.86 -0.65 16.50
N GLY A 230 -11.21 0.61 16.21
CA GLY A 230 -10.92 1.74 17.09
C GLY A 230 -11.52 1.59 18.49
N ALA A 231 -12.78 1.14 18.57
CA ALA A 231 -13.45 0.87 19.84
C ALA A 231 -12.77 -0.25 20.64
N ILE A 232 -12.38 -1.34 20.00
CA ILE A 232 -11.68 -2.47 20.64
C ILE A 232 -10.31 -2.02 21.17
N ALA A 233 -9.52 -1.31 20.35
CA ALA A 233 -8.20 -0.80 20.76
C ALA A 233 -8.30 0.16 21.94
N SER A 234 -9.25 1.10 21.88
CA SER A 234 -9.51 2.05 22.97
C SER A 234 -9.98 1.37 24.25
N ALA A 235 -10.89 0.39 24.15
CA ALA A 235 -11.33 -0.40 25.30
C ALA A 235 -10.18 -1.19 25.94
N ALA A 236 -9.31 -1.81 25.13
CA ALA A 236 -8.14 -2.51 25.63
C ALA A 236 -7.18 -1.58 26.37
N ALA A 237 -6.85 -0.43 25.79
CA ALA A 237 -5.99 0.58 26.43
C ALA A 237 -6.59 1.11 27.73
N PHE A 238 -7.90 1.37 27.75
CA PHE A 238 -8.64 1.79 28.96
C PHE A 238 -8.57 0.74 30.07
N LEU A 239 -8.82 -0.53 29.75
CA LEU A 239 -8.77 -1.62 30.73
C LEU A 239 -7.36 -1.79 31.33
N ILE A 240 -6.33 -1.72 30.49
CA ILE A 240 -4.93 -1.78 30.93
C ILE A 240 -4.60 -0.59 31.83
N ALA A 241 -4.89 0.63 31.41
CA ALA A 241 -4.61 1.83 32.19
C ALA A 241 -5.32 1.80 33.56
N LYS A 242 -6.55 1.30 33.60
CA LYS A 242 -7.29 1.12 34.85
C LYS A 242 -6.66 0.06 35.76
N ALA A 243 -6.19 -1.06 35.19
CA ALA A 243 -5.57 -2.15 35.96
C ALA A 243 -4.23 -1.76 36.62
N PHE A 244 -3.44 -0.89 36.00
CA PHE A 244 -2.19 -0.40 36.59
C PHE A 244 -2.40 0.71 37.63
N ARG A 245 -3.60 1.29 37.70
CA ARG A 245 -3.96 2.28 38.71
C ARG A 245 -4.56 1.66 39.97
N THR A 246 -5.27 0.54 39.84
CA THR A 246 -5.81 -0.24 40.98
C THR A 246 -4.71 -0.87 41.79
#